data_AF-A0A948Z289-F1
#
_entry.id   AF-A0A948Z289-F1
#
_cell.length_a   1.000
_cell.length_b   1.000
_cell.length_c   1.000
_cell.angle_alpha   90.00
_cell.angle_beta   90.00
_cell.angle_gamma   90.00
#
_symmetry.space_group_name_H-M   'P 1'
#
loop_
_entity.id
_entity.type
_entity.pdbx_description
1 polymer ?
#
loop_
_entity_poly.entity_id
_entity_poly.type
_entity_poly.pdbx_seq_one_letter_code
_entity_poly.pdbx_strand_id
1 'polypeptide(L)'
;MKVSDWLDEKEAENVDVSQITLPKNMAYDEDPDETLFYKEINPCGLFCTENHPFATVERFEHWYLSRGQDKKAGIHSSEMKWRLFTKDKDIALQTAKAHID
;
A
#
# COMPACT_ATOMS: atom_id res chain seq x y z
N MET A 1 11.81 -1.06 -15.90
CA MET A 1 11.42 -2.38 -15.37
C MET A 1 10.15 -2.16 -14.59
N LYS A 2 9.14 -3.00 -14.79
CA LYS A 2 7.88 -2.86 -14.06
C LYS A 2 8.06 -3.26 -12.60
N VAL A 3 7.16 -2.80 -11.74
CA VAL A 3 7.06 -3.21 -10.34
C VAL A 3 6.89 -4.72 -10.23
N SER A 4 6.03 -5.31 -11.07
CA SER A 4 5.76 -6.75 -11.09
C SER A 4 7.00 -7.58 -11.40
N ASP A 5 7.72 -7.24 -12.48
CA ASP A 5 8.96 -7.90 -12.91
C ASP A 5 10.00 -7.90 -11.78
N TRP A 6 10.18 -6.74 -11.14
CA TRP A 6 11.15 -6.57 -10.07
C TRP A 6 10.79 -7.38 -8.81
N LEU A 7 9.50 -7.43 -8.47
CA LEU A 7 9.02 -8.25 -7.35
C LEU A 7 9.23 -9.73 -7.63
N ASP A 8 8.99 -10.19 -8.85
CA ASP A 8 9.24 -11.59 -9.24
C ASP A 8 10.74 -11.94 -9.20
N GLU A 9 11.63 -11.03 -9.63
CA GLU A 9 13.08 -11.22 -9.48
C GLU A 9 13.49 -11.36 -8.01
N LYS A 10 12.95 -10.51 -7.13
CA LYS A 10 13.25 -10.55 -5.69
C LYS A 10 12.70 -11.80 -5.02
N GLU A 11 11.49 -12.22 -5.37
CA GLU A 11 10.90 -13.47 -4.89
C GLU A 11 11.74 -14.68 -5.35
N ALA A 12 12.22 -14.70 -6.60
CA ALA A 12 13.10 -15.76 -7.12
C ALA A 12 14.47 -15.81 -6.42
N GLU A 13 14.96 -14.68 -5.91
CA GLU A 13 16.14 -14.60 -5.04
C GLU A 13 15.88 -15.07 -3.60
N ASN A 14 14.67 -15.55 -3.28
CA ASN A 14 14.19 -15.87 -1.92
C ASN A 14 14.16 -14.67 -0.97
N VAL A 15 13.99 -13.45 -1.50
CA VAL A 15 13.75 -12.26 -0.70
C VAL A 15 12.27 -12.20 -0.33
N ASP A 16 11.97 -11.97 0.94
CA ASP A 16 10.60 -11.69 1.38
C ASP A 16 10.16 -10.32 0.84
N VAL A 17 9.34 -10.35 -0.20
CA VAL A 17 8.80 -9.14 -0.83
C VAL A 17 7.58 -8.57 -0.11
N SER A 18 7.00 -9.30 0.86
CA SER A 18 5.73 -8.91 1.48
C SER A 18 5.79 -7.54 2.15
N GLN A 19 6.92 -7.18 2.75
CA GLN A 19 7.13 -5.90 3.43
C GLN A 19 8.15 -4.99 2.72
N ILE A 20 8.54 -5.33 1.49
CA ILE A 20 9.65 -4.65 0.82
C ILE A 20 9.29 -3.21 0.45
N THR A 21 10.30 -2.34 0.51
CA THR A 21 10.17 -0.97 0.02
C THR A 21 10.62 -0.90 -1.43
N LEU A 22 9.73 -0.46 -2.31
CA LEU A 22 10.08 -0.19 -3.70
C LEU A 22 11.20 0.86 -3.77
N PRO A 23 12.17 0.70 -4.69
CA PRO A 23 13.12 1.75 -5.03
C PRO A 23 12.39 3.04 -5.39
N LYS A 24 12.92 4.20 -4.94
CA LYS A 24 12.24 5.49 -5.11
C LYS A 24 11.89 5.80 -6.56
N ASN A 25 12.80 5.52 -7.49
CA ASN A 25 12.55 5.70 -8.93
C ASN A 25 11.35 4.85 -9.39
N MET A 26 11.33 3.57 -9.03
CA MET A 26 10.26 2.65 -9.43
C MET A 26 8.89 3.02 -8.86
N ALA A 27 8.83 3.49 -7.61
CA ALA A 27 7.57 3.86 -6.95
C ALA A 27 6.85 5.06 -7.60
N TYR A 28 7.54 5.86 -8.42
CA TYR A 28 6.96 7.03 -9.11
C TYR A 28 6.93 6.88 -10.64
N ASP A 29 7.52 5.82 -11.19
CA ASP A 29 7.66 5.62 -12.63
C ASP A 29 6.51 4.78 -13.24
N GLU A 30 5.68 4.15 -12.40
CA GLU A 30 4.57 3.28 -12.84
C GLU A 30 3.27 3.60 -12.07
N ASP A 31 2.22 3.90 -12.84
CA ASP A 31 0.86 3.99 -12.31
C ASP A 31 0.30 2.58 -12.09
N PRO A 32 -0.49 2.34 -11.02
CA PRO A 32 -1.16 1.06 -10.84
C PRO A 32 -2.18 0.84 -11.96
N ASP A 33 -2.35 -0.42 -12.35
CA ASP A 33 -3.39 -0.81 -13.32
C ASP A 33 -4.80 -0.49 -12.80
N GLU A 34 -4.99 -0.63 -11.49
CA GLU A 34 -6.28 -0.45 -10.83
C GLU A 34 -6.11 -0.13 -9.33
N THR A 35 -6.92 0.81 -8.83
CA THR A 35 -7.11 1.02 -7.38
C THR A 35 -8.38 0.30 -6.94
N LEU A 36 -8.21 -0.81 -6.22
CA LEU A 36 -9.31 -1.69 -5.80
C LEU A 36 -9.98 -1.22 -4.50
N PHE A 37 -9.24 -0.49 -3.67
CA PHE A 37 -9.73 0.01 -2.39
C PHE A 37 -9.01 1.31 -2.04
N TYR A 38 -9.78 2.26 -1.52
CA TYR A 38 -9.28 3.47 -0.90
C TYR A 38 -10.22 3.86 0.24
N LYS A 39 -9.67 4.10 1.42
CA LYS A 39 -10.39 4.67 2.55
C LYS A 39 -9.45 5.55 3.35
N GLU A 40 -9.94 6.73 3.72
CA GLU A 40 -9.22 7.72 4.54
C GLU A 40 -10.12 8.16 5.69
N ILE A 41 -9.53 8.34 6.87
CA ILE A 41 -10.19 8.90 8.06
C ILE A 41 -9.79 10.38 8.16
N ASN A 42 -10.54 11.22 7.47
CA ASN A 42 -10.32 12.67 7.45
C ASN A 42 -11.48 13.43 8.13
N PRO A 43 -11.41 13.64 9.46
CA PRO A 43 -12.38 14.46 10.17
C PRO A 43 -12.13 15.97 10.02
N CYS A 44 -10.97 16.37 9.50
CA CYS A 44 -10.57 17.77 9.32
C CYS A 44 -11.21 18.41 8.07
N GLY A 45 -11.62 17.58 7.11
CA GLY A 45 -12.28 18.00 5.88
C GLY A 45 -11.33 18.18 4.70
N LEU A 46 -11.89 18.57 3.56
CA LEU A 46 -11.24 18.51 2.24
C LEU A 46 -9.95 19.34 2.12
N PHE A 47 -9.80 20.42 2.89
CA PHE A 47 -8.67 21.36 2.76
C PHE A 47 -7.51 21.06 3.72
N CYS A 48 -7.64 20.06 4.58
CA CYS A 48 -6.53 19.67 5.44
C CYS A 48 -5.46 18.94 4.62
N THR A 49 -4.27 19.50 4.55
CA THR A 49 -3.12 18.92 3.83
C THR A 49 -2.20 18.08 4.73
N GLU A 50 -2.58 17.90 6.00
CA GLU A 50 -1.84 17.06 6.93
C GLU A 50 -2.12 15.58 6.71
N ASN A 51 -1.31 14.72 7.32
CA ASN A 51 -1.43 13.28 7.12
C ASN A 51 -2.65 12.72 7.85
N HIS A 52 -3.40 11.83 7.21
CA HIS A 52 -4.53 11.15 7.83
C HIS A 52 -4.35 9.63 7.72
N PRO A 53 -4.85 8.86 8.70
CA PRO A 53 -4.92 7.42 8.56
C PRO A 53 -5.68 7.06 7.28
N PHE A 54 -5.07 6.21 6.48
CA PHE A 54 -5.63 5.75 5.22
C PHE A 54 -5.23 4.31 4.95
N ALA A 55 -5.96 3.66 4.06
CA ALA A 55 -5.61 2.36 3.51
C ALA A 55 -5.97 2.30 2.02
N THR A 56 -5.06 1.76 1.22
CA THR A 56 -5.26 1.53 -0.21
C THR A 56 -4.96 0.09 -0.60
N VAL A 57 -5.53 -0.35 -1.70
CA VAL A 57 -5.11 -1.56 -2.45
C VAL A 57 -4.97 -1.18 -3.91
N GLU A 58 -3.76 -1.28 -4.42
CA GLU A 58 -3.35 -0.95 -5.78
C GLU A 58 -2.84 -2.21 -6.48
N ARG A 59 -3.20 -2.45 -7.74
CA ARG A 59 -2.76 -3.62 -8.53
C ARG A 59 -1.68 -3.23 -9.54
N PHE A 60 -0.64 -4.05 -9.59
CA PHE A 60 0.46 -4.00 -10.56
C PHE A 60 0.57 -5.38 -11.20
N GLU A 61 -0.08 -5.57 -12.35
CA GLU A 61 -0.25 -6.88 -13.00
C GLU A 61 -0.84 -7.94 -12.04
N HIS A 62 -0.06 -8.95 -11.65
CA HIS A 62 -0.43 -10.01 -10.72
C HIS A 62 -0.09 -9.72 -9.25
N TRP A 63 0.50 -8.57 -8.95
CA TRP A 63 0.81 -8.13 -7.59
C TRP A 63 -0.21 -7.12 -7.07
N TYR A 64 -0.48 -7.20 -5.78
CA TYR A 64 -1.34 -6.27 -5.05
C TYR A 64 -0.53 -5.61 -3.94
N LEU A 65 -0.45 -4.29 -3.98
CA LEU A 65 0.11 -3.46 -2.92
C LEU A 65 -1.04 -2.98 -2.03
N SER A 66 -1.11 -3.52 -0.83
CA SER A 66 -1.89 -2.92 0.24
C SER A 66 -0.99 -2.03 1.09
N ARG A 67 -1.37 -0.78 1.34
CA ARG A 67 -0.56 0.12 2.17
C ARG A 67 -1.41 1.14 2.90
N GLY A 68 -0.85 1.70 3.95
CA GLY A 68 -1.56 2.72 4.71
C GLY A 68 -0.87 3.15 5.99
N GLN A 69 -1.65 3.82 6.80
CA GLN A 69 -1.36 4.14 8.18
C GLN A 69 -2.53 3.68 9.05
N ASP A 70 -2.20 2.99 10.13
CA ASP A 70 -3.21 2.46 11.06
C ASP A 70 -4.03 3.58 11.70
N LYS A 71 -5.34 3.38 11.84
CA LYS A 71 -6.24 4.32 12.52
C LYS A 71 -5.77 4.66 13.94
N LYS A 72 -5.14 3.73 14.64
CA LYS A 72 -4.61 3.92 16.01
C LYS A 72 -3.43 4.89 16.08
N ALA A 73 -2.78 5.19 14.96
CA ALA A 73 -1.70 6.17 14.91
C ALA A 73 -2.16 7.57 15.33
N GLY A 74 -3.46 7.85 15.18
CA GLY A 74 -4.05 9.17 15.39
C GLY A 74 -3.95 10.06 14.15
N ILE A 75 -4.78 11.10 14.13
CA ILE A 75 -4.83 12.11 13.07
C ILE A 75 -3.50 12.89 13.06
N HIS A 76 -2.97 13.19 11.87
CA HIS A 76 -1.71 13.93 11.64
C HIS A 76 -0.42 13.24 12.11
N SER A 77 -0.51 12.00 12.59
CA SER A 77 0.67 11.20 12.97
C SER A 77 1.45 10.74 11.74
N SER A 78 2.75 10.45 11.89
CA SER A 78 3.57 9.78 10.85
C SER A 78 3.87 8.32 11.17
N GLU A 79 3.40 7.82 12.31
CA GLU A 79 3.73 6.49 12.85
C GLU A 79 2.81 5.39 12.31
N MET A 80 3.14 4.12 12.60
CA MET A 80 2.34 2.94 12.26
C MET A 80 1.98 2.82 10.77
N LYS A 81 2.93 3.22 9.91
CA LYS A 81 2.86 2.93 8.49
C LYS A 81 3.05 1.45 8.24
N TRP A 82 2.28 0.89 7.34
CA TRP A 82 2.32 -0.51 7.01
C TRP A 82 2.15 -0.70 5.50
N ARG A 83 2.59 -1.86 5.02
CA ARG A 83 2.40 -2.29 3.64
C ARG A 83 2.28 -3.80 3.58
N LEU A 84 1.81 -4.31 2.46
CA LEU A 84 1.81 -5.72 2.12
C LEU A 84 1.82 -5.84 0.60
N PHE A 85 2.84 -6.49 0.05
CA PHE A 85 2.78 -7.06 -1.29
C PHE A 85 2.31 -8.51 -1.22
N THR A 86 1.36 -8.88 -2.08
CA THR A 86 0.87 -10.24 -2.21
C THR A 86 0.35 -10.48 -3.63
N LYS A 87 0.38 -11.74 -4.09
CA LYS A 87 -0.29 -12.17 -5.33
C LYS A 87 -1.79 -12.49 -5.10
N ASP A 88 -2.22 -12.51 -3.84
CA ASP A 88 -3.59 -12.81 -3.44
C ASP A 88 -4.39 -11.52 -3.19
N LYS A 89 -5.38 -11.28 -4.06
CA LYS A 89 -6.28 -10.13 -3.99
C LYS A 89 -7.08 -10.06 -2.69
N ASP A 90 -7.58 -11.18 -2.20
CA ASP A 90 -8.46 -11.22 -1.05
C ASP A 90 -7.66 -10.91 0.22
N ILE A 91 -6.44 -11.44 0.34
CA ILE A 91 -5.52 -11.10 1.43
C ILE A 91 -5.20 -9.60 1.43
N ALA A 92 -4.94 -8.99 0.25
CA ALA A 92 -4.67 -7.56 0.14
C ALA A 92 -5.87 -6.73 0.63
N LEU A 93 -7.09 -7.07 0.21
CA LEU A 93 -8.32 -6.37 0.60
C LEU A 93 -8.65 -6.55 2.08
N GLN A 94 -8.47 -7.76 2.63
CA GLN A 94 -8.71 -8.03 4.05
C GLN A 94 -7.73 -7.26 4.93
N THR A 95 -6.46 -7.23 4.54
CA THR A 95 -5.41 -6.49 5.27
C THR A 95 -5.72 -5.00 5.31
N ALA A 96 -6.07 -4.40 4.16
CA ALA A 96 -6.42 -2.98 4.10
C ALA A 96 -7.59 -2.61 5.01
N LYS A 97 -8.66 -3.41 5.00
CA LYS A 97 -9.84 -3.19 5.84
C LYS A 97 -9.50 -3.33 7.32
N ALA A 98 -8.74 -4.36 7.70
CA ALA A 98 -8.38 -4.62 9.09
C ALA A 98 -7.56 -3.49 9.75
N HIS A 99 -6.78 -2.74 8.97
CA HIS A 99 -5.97 -1.62 9.48
C HIS A 99 -6.72 -0.28 9.59
N ILE A 100 -7.84 -0.12 8.87
CA ILE A 100 -8.55 1.16 8.77
C ILE A 100 -9.95 1.16 9.39
N ASP A 101 -10.54 -0.01 9.65
CA ASP A 101 -11.81 -0.16 10.36
C ASP A 101 -11.63 0.02 11.88
#